data_AF-J4GBD6-F1
#
_entry.id   AF-J4GBD6-F1
#
_cell.length_a   1.000
_cell.length_b   1.000
_cell.length_c   1.000
_cell.angle_alpha   90.00
_cell.angle_beta   90.00
_cell.angle_gamma   90.00
#
_symmetry.space_group_name_H-M   'P 1'
#
loop_
_entity.id
_entity.type
_entity.pdbx_description
1 polymer ?
#
loop_
_entity_poly.entity_id
_entity_poly.type
_entity_poly.pdbx_seq_one_letter_code
_entity_poly.pdbx_strand_id
1 'polypeptide(L)'
;MSPKPEKLGPNEYSCSKCGKSSHEANKRLSIRKLPPVLSFQFKRFEHKVGDKSAAQKIEAPVRFPSTINMAPYTTLALDPRDQEGKGGGTSNPVSSALPGPRSMYEYDLFSVVCHEGQINNGHYTCFTRSQDEQWYRFDDDKVTHSSLHDCLGSQSSAYMCFYVKRHLDYAPYVTPSYKVTREAEAVKEKEREREKEAARMREVEDALLATV
;
A
#
# COMPACT_ATOMS: atom_id res chain seq x y z
N MET A 1 11.76 11.66 7.09
CA MET A 1 12.78 10.59 6.94
C MET A 1 12.70 10.08 5.50
N SER A 2 13.77 10.05 4.71
CA SER A 2 13.73 9.52 3.33
C SER A 2 14.11 8.03 3.29
N PRO A 3 13.73 7.25 2.27
CA PRO A 3 14.15 5.86 2.13
C PRO A 3 15.68 5.75 2.10
N LYS A 4 16.25 4.98 3.03
CA LYS A 4 17.69 4.74 3.10
C LYS A 4 18.09 3.64 2.11
N PRO A 5 19.20 3.81 1.36
CA PRO A 5 19.82 2.69 0.65
C PRO A 5 20.34 1.63 1.63
N GLU A 6 20.26 0.36 1.23
CA GLU A 6 20.81 -0.79 1.94
C GLU A 6 21.91 -1.41 1.07
N LYS A 7 23.08 -1.68 1.67
CA LYS A 7 24.18 -2.36 0.97
C LYS A 7 23.84 -3.85 0.85
N LEU A 8 23.94 -4.37 -0.37
CA LEU A 8 23.72 -5.79 -0.64
C LEU A 8 24.90 -6.64 -0.14
N GLY A 9 24.61 -7.88 0.22
CA GLY A 9 25.60 -8.87 0.61
C GLY A 9 26.51 -9.29 -0.55
N PRO A 10 27.64 -9.96 -0.24
CA PRO A 10 28.54 -10.46 -1.27
C PRO A 10 27.79 -11.46 -2.17
N ASN A 11 28.00 -11.35 -3.49
CA ASN A 11 27.38 -12.21 -4.52
C ASN A 11 25.85 -12.13 -4.64
N GLU A 12 25.18 -11.17 -4.00
CA GLU A 12 23.72 -10.97 -4.16
C GLU A 12 23.35 -10.26 -5.48
N TYR A 13 24.30 -9.58 -6.11
CA TYR A 13 24.08 -8.87 -7.37
C TYR A 13 25.30 -8.96 -8.31
N SER A 14 25.03 -9.22 -9.58
CA SER A 14 26.02 -9.19 -10.66
C SER A 14 25.56 -8.25 -11.76
N CYS A 15 26.42 -7.32 -12.17
CA CYS A 15 26.07 -6.36 -13.22
C CYS A 15 26.35 -6.96 -14.60
N SER A 16 25.32 -7.08 -15.43
CA SER A 16 25.43 -7.65 -16.78
C SER A 16 26.33 -6.87 -17.73
N LYS A 17 26.53 -5.56 -17.49
CA LYS A 17 27.39 -4.71 -18.34
C LYS A 17 28.88 -4.86 -18.04
N CYS A 18 29.27 -4.96 -16.77
CA CYS A 18 30.68 -5.09 -16.40
C CYS A 18 31.10 -6.54 -16.11
N GLY A 19 30.15 -7.47 -16.04
CA GLY A 19 30.40 -8.91 -15.82
C GLY A 19 30.89 -9.26 -14.42
N LYS A 20 30.98 -8.28 -13.50
CA LYS A 20 31.51 -8.46 -12.15
C LYS A 20 30.37 -8.64 -11.16
N SER A 21 30.50 -9.61 -10.26
CA SER A 21 29.75 -9.67 -9.01
C SER A 21 30.13 -8.44 -8.17
N SER A 22 29.14 -7.62 -7.80
CA SER A 22 29.39 -6.37 -7.11
C SER A 22 29.33 -6.57 -5.60
N HIS A 23 30.44 -6.30 -4.91
CA HIS A 23 30.49 -6.23 -3.45
C HIS A 23 29.98 -4.88 -2.89
N GLU A 24 29.56 -3.96 -3.77
CA GLU A 24 29.20 -2.58 -3.43
C GLU A 24 27.86 -2.13 -4.01
N ALA A 25 27.01 -3.08 -4.39
CA ALA A 25 25.67 -2.74 -4.84
C ALA A 25 24.81 -2.21 -3.68
N ASN A 26 24.06 -1.14 -3.95
CA ASN A 26 23.08 -0.60 -3.02
C ASN A 26 21.67 -0.82 -3.59
N LYS A 27 20.76 -1.29 -2.74
CA LYS A 27 19.34 -1.41 -3.04
C LYS A 27 18.57 -0.33 -2.29
N ARG A 28 17.69 0.37 -2.99
CA ARG A 28 16.80 1.37 -2.39
C ARG A 28 15.37 1.12 -2.86
N LEU A 29 14.43 1.08 -1.92
CA LEU A 29 13.00 0.98 -2.22
C LEU A 29 12.40 2.39 -2.35
N SER A 30 11.47 2.54 -3.29
CA SER A 30 10.70 3.77 -3.51
C SER A 30 9.30 3.44 -3.99
N ILE A 31 8.37 4.37 -3.82
CA ILE A 31 6.97 4.19 -4.23
C ILE A 31 6.77 4.80 -5.63
N ARG A 32 6.43 3.96 -6.61
CA ARG A 32 6.17 4.43 -7.98
C ARG A 32 4.82 5.14 -8.11
N LYS A 33 3.79 4.62 -7.45
CA LYS A 33 2.41 5.10 -7.48
C LYS A 33 1.82 5.04 -6.08
N LEU A 34 1.25 6.16 -5.62
CA LEU A 34 0.61 6.25 -4.32
C LEU A 34 -0.86 5.81 -4.40
N PRO A 35 -1.34 4.92 -3.51
CA PRO A 35 -2.73 4.47 -3.50
C PRO A 35 -3.67 5.51 -2.85
N PRO A 36 -4.98 5.50 -3.15
CA PRO A 36 -5.98 6.34 -2.46
C PRO A 36 -5.99 6.18 -0.93
N VAL A 37 -5.73 4.96 -0.46
CA VAL A 37 -5.64 4.60 0.95
C VAL A 37 -4.30 3.92 1.20
N LEU A 38 -3.55 4.43 2.17
CA LEU A 38 -2.32 3.81 2.67
C LEU A 38 -2.65 2.97 3.89
N SER A 39 -2.09 1.76 3.94
CA SER A 39 -2.14 0.88 5.09
C SER A 39 -0.71 0.63 5.57
N PHE A 40 -0.43 0.97 6.82
CA PHE A 40 0.84 0.68 7.47
C PHE A 40 0.61 -0.37 8.55
N GLN A 41 1.38 -1.46 8.47
CA GLN A 41 1.47 -2.46 9.54
C GLN A 41 2.80 -2.26 10.26
N PHE A 42 2.76 -2.07 11.57
CA PHE A 42 3.97 -2.02 12.38
C PHE A 42 4.44 -3.44 12.64
N LYS A 43 5.67 -3.77 12.21
CA LYS A 43 6.30 -5.08 12.45
C LYS A 43 6.72 -5.20 13.92
N ARG A 44 5.73 -5.35 14.81
CA ARG A 44 5.91 -5.45 16.25
C ARG A 44 6.24 -6.86 16.72
N PHE A 45 7.10 -7.57 15.99
CA PHE A 45 7.49 -8.93 16.33
C PHE A 45 8.97 -9.12 16.07
N GLU A 46 9.63 -9.81 16.98
CA GLU A 46 11.03 -10.18 16.86
C GLU A 46 11.24 -11.65 17.24
N HIS A 47 12.24 -12.27 16.60
CA HIS A 47 12.73 -13.59 17.00
C HIS A 47 13.99 -13.39 17.84
N LYS A 48 13.98 -13.86 19.09
CA LYS A 48 15.16 -13.80 19.94
C LYS A 48 16.22 -14.78 19.43
N VAL A 49 17.43 -14.28 19.19
CA VAL A 49 18.56 -15.10 18.78
C VAL A 49 18.94 -16.03 19.95
N GLY A 50 18.83 -17.35 19.72
CA GLY A 50 19.21 -18.39 20.69
C GLY A 50 18.04 -19.19 21.26
N ASP A 51 16.82 -18.67 21.21
CA ASP A 51 15.60 -19.41 21.59
C ASP A 51 14.70 -19.56 20.37
N LYS A 52 14.73 -20.73 19.74
CA LYS A 52 13.95 -21.03 18.52
C LYS A 52 12.45 -21.15 18.80
N SER A 53 12.01 -21.09 20.05
CA SER A 53 10.66 -21.52 20.44
C SER A 53 9.61 -20.42 20.56
N ALA A 54 9.99 -19.13 20.68
CA ALA A 54 8.98 -18.07 20.79
C ALA A 54 9.42 -16.72 20.18
N ALA A 55 8.69 -16.30 19.13
CA ALA A 55 8.68 -14.90 18.72
C ALA A 55 8.03 -14.05 19.82
N GLN A 56 8.48 -12.81 19.99
CA GLN A 56 7.98 -11.89 21.02
C GLN A 56 7.42 -10.62 20.39
N LYS A 57 6.38 -10.06 21.03
CA LYS A 57 5.79 -8.80 20.61
C LYS A 57 6.64 -7.63 21.11
N ILE A 58 6.84 -6.64 20.24
CA ILE A 58 7.54 -5.39 20.56
C ILE A 58 6.52 -4.36 21.05
N GLU A 59 6.57 -4.07 22.35
CA GLU A 59 5.67 -3.12 23.03
C GLU A 59 6.17 -1.66 22.98
N ALA A 60 7.33 -1.41 22.38
CA ALA A 60 7.88 -0.05 22.26
C ALA A 60 6.86 0.91 21.61
N PRO A 61 6.59 2.09 22.20
CA PRO A 61 5.65 3.04 21.63
C PRO A 61 6.06 3.46 20.21
N VAL A 62 5.10 3.51 19.29
CA VAL A 62 5.33 3.98 17.91
C VAL A 62 4.61 5.30 17.74
N ARG A 63 5.35 6.34 17.35
CA ARG A 63 4.80 7.64 17.03
C ARG A 63 4.47 7.69 15.54
N PHE A 64 3.27 8.14 15.23
CA PHE A 64 2.80 8.36 13.88
C PHE A 64 2.01 9.68 13.83
N PRO A 65 2.10 10.46 12.75
CA PRO A 65 1.45 11.76 12.68
C PRO A 65 -0.04 11.63 12.28
N SER A 66 -0.85 12.66 12.57
CA SER A 66 -2.22 12.73 12.03
C SER A 66 -2.25 12.99 10.52
N THR A 67 -1.20 13.59 9.96
CA THR A 67 -1.05 13.86 8.53
C THR A 67 0.35 13.45 8.07
N ILE A 68 0.45 12.80 6.91
CA ILE A 68 1.73 12.40 6.31
C ILE A 68 1.85 12.91 4.88
N ASN A 69 3.05 13.40 4.54
CA ASN A 69 3.41 13.73 3.17
C ASN A 69 4.28 12.62 2.58
N MET A 70 3.76 11.94 1.54
CA MET A 70 4.42 10.81 0.91
C MET A 70 5.35 11.18 -0.25
N ALA A 71 5.42 12.45 -0.64
CA ALA A 71 6.27 12.92 -1.74
C ALA A 71 7.73 12.45 -1.63
N PRO A 72 8.43 12.58 -0.47
CA PRO A 72 9.84 12.22 -0.34
C PRO A 72 10.14 10.73 -0.51
N TYR A 73 9.10 9.88 -0.52
CA TYR A 73 9.22 8.43 -0.62
C TYR A 73 8.94 7.93 -2.04
N THR A 74 8.58 8.83 -2.97
CA THR A 74 8.25 8.47 -4.35
C THR A 74 9.49 8.32 -5.23
N THR A 75 9.41 7.48 -6.26
CA THR A 75 10.52 7.28 -7.21
C THR A 75 10.95 8.59 -7.88
N LEU A 76 9.99 9.48 -8.17
CA LEU A 76 10.26 10.76 -8.82
C LEU A 76 11.04 11.73 -7.90
N ALA A 77 10.68 11.80 -6.61
CA ALA A 77 11.42 12.62 -5.65
C ALA A 77 12.86 12.15 -5.40
N LEU A 78 13.15 10.87 -5.69
CA LEU A 78 14.42 10.22 -5.37
C LEU A 78 15.32 10.06 -6.61
N ASP A 79 14.90 10.55 -7.78
CA ASP A 79 15.68 10.45 -9.01
C ASP A 79 16.98 11.28 -8.87
N PRO A 80 18.16 10.64 -8.92
CA PRO A 80 19.44 11.32 -8.73
C PRO A 80 19.74 12.37 -9.80
N ARG A 81 19.12 12.27 -10.98
CA ARG A 81 19.36 13.16 -12.11
C ARG A 81 18.93 14.61 -11.84
N ASP A 82 18.04 14.82 -10.87
CA ASP A 82 17.57 16.15 -10.48
C ASP A 82 18.48 16.85 -9.44
N GLN A 83 19.49 16.16 -8.89
CA GLN A 83 20.39 16.73 -7.87
C GLN A 83 21.71 17.31 -8.42
N GLU A 84 22.14 16.96 -9.64
CA GLU A 84 23.41 17.44 -10.20
C GLU A 84 23.35 18.89 -10.76
N GLY A 85 22.19 19.57 -10.68
CA GLY A 85 21.98 20.86 -11.34
C GLY A 85 21.96 22.14 -10.48
N LYS A 86 22.05 22.09 -9.14
CA LYS A 86 21.91 23.31 -8.31
C LYS A 86 22.90 23.38 -7.15
N GLY A 87 24.09 23.89 -7.44
CA GLY A 87 24.96 24.50 -6.43
C GLY A 87 24.44 25.89 -6.04
N GLY A 88 24.12 26.08 -4.76
CA GLY A 88 23.94 27.39 -4.12
C GLY A 88 22.48 27.81 -3.86
N GLY A 89 22.17 28.09 -2.59
CA GLY A 89 21.03 28.92 -2.21
C GLY A 89 19.94 28.25 -1.36
N THR A 90 19.77 28.79 -0.16
CA THR A 90 18.76 28.57 0.88
C THR A 90 17.33 28.15 0.47
N SER A 91 16.79 27.18 1.24
CA SER A 91 15.38 26.81 1.49
C SER A 91 14.48 26.31 0.34
N ASN A 92 14.03 25.05 0.49
CA ASN A 92 12.95 24.30 -0.19
C ASN A 92 13.22 23.72 -1.59
N PRO A 93 13.99 22.61 -1.70
CA PRO A 93 14.29 21.97 -2.98
C PRO A 93 13.23 20.96 -3.48
N VAL A 94 12.12 20.74 -2.76
CA VAL A 94 11.21 19.59 -3.06
C VAL A 94 10.07 19.91 -4.02
N SER A 95 9.75 21.19 -4.32
CA SER A 95 8.52 21.51 -5.07
C SER A 95 8.64 21.58 -6.59
N SER A 96 9.83 21.75 -7.19
CA SER A 96 9.91 21.98 -8.65
C SER A 96 9.99 20.71 -9.50
N ALA A 97 10.32 19.55 -8.92
CA ALA A 97 10.53 18.29 -9.66
C ALA A 97 9.34 17.32 -9.59
N LEU A 98 8.39 17.54 -8.67
CA LEU A 98 7.25 16.64 -8.47
C LEU A 98 6.05 17.04 -9.33
N PRO A 99 5.42 16.10 -10.07
CA PRO A 99 4.22 16.38 -10.82
C PRO A 99 3.04 16.78 -9.94
N GLY A 100 2.37 17.87 -10.31
CA GLY A 100 1.13 18.29 -9.67
C GLY A 100 1.29 18.98 -8.31
N PRO A 101 0.16 19.37 -7.68
CA PRO A 101 0.17 20.09 -6.41
C PRO A 101 0.65 19.19 -5.26
N ARG A 102 1.21 19.81 -4.22
CA ARG A 102 1.65 19.11 -2.98
C ARG A 102 0.55 18.27 -2.35
N SER A 103 -0.69 18.72 -2.47
CA SER A 103 -1.87 18.07 -1.93
C SER A 103 -2.13 16.67 -2.52
N MET A 104 -1.57 16.37 -3.69
CA MET A 104 -1.54 15.02 -4.29
C MET A 104 -0.70 14.01 -3.49
N TYR A 105 0.13 14.48 -2.56
CA TYR A 105 1.03 13.64 -1.77
C TYR A 105 0.67 13.62 -0.28
N GLU A 106 -0.38 14.37 0.12
CA GLU A 106 -0.82 14.49 1.50
C GLU A 106 -1.94 13.51 1.83
N TYR A 107 -1.81 12.89 3.01
CA TYR A 107 -2.74 11.92 3.53
C TYR A 107 -3.09 12.23 4.98
N ASP A 108 -4.35 12.03 5.35
CA ASP A 108 -4.83 12.16 6.72
C ASP A 108 -5.15 10.80 7.33
N LEU A 109 -4.74 10.63 8.58
CA LEU A 109 -5.05 9.48 9.40
C LEU A 109 -6.57 9.44 9.61
N PHE A 110 -7.19 8.29 9.34
CA PHE A 110 -8.62 8.11 9.60
C PHE A 110 -8.92 6.86 10.43
N SER A 111 -7.98 5.92 10.56
CA SER A 111 -8.17 4.74 11.40
C SER A 111 -6.85 4.21 11.96
N VAL A 112 -6.88 3.73 13.20
CA VAL A 112 -5.78 3.06 13.88
C VAL A 112 -6.32 1.80 14.52
N VAL A 113 -5.74 0.66 14.16
CA VAL A 113 -6.02 -0.62 14.80
C VAL A 113 -4.97 -0.84 15.88
N CYS A 114 -5.46 -1.16 17.06
CA CYS A 114 -4.71 -1.35 18.28
C CYS A 114 -4.68 -2.84 18.62
N HIS A 115 -3.57 -3.32 19.18
CA HIS A 115 -3.47 -4.71 19.62
C HIS A 115 -2.83 -4.79 21.00
N GLU A 116 -3.61 -5.24 21.97
CA GLU A 116 -3.21 -5.44 23.35
C GLU A 116 -3.06 -6.95 23.62
N GLY A 117 -1.97 -7.36 24.25
CA GLY A 117 -1.67 -8.79 24.46
C GLY A 117 -0.41 -9.25 23.72
N GLN A 118 -0.20 -10.56 23.69
CA GLN A 118 0.99 -11.25 23.18
C GLN A 118 0.87 -11.59 21.67
N ILE A 119 1.94 -12.10 21.08
CA ILE A 119 1.94 -12.43 19.64
C ILE A 119 0.90 -13.49 19.23
N ASN A 120 0.59 -14.43 20.12
CA ASN A 120 -0.32 -15.55 19.85
C ASN A 120 -1.73 -15.35 20.42
N ASN A 121 -1.95 -14.30 21.22
CA ASN A 121 -3.23 -14.02 21.85
C ASN A 121 -3.30 -12.55 22.25
N GLY A 122 -4.43 -11.91 22.01
CA GLY A 122 -4.65 -10.54 22.39
C GLY A 122 -6.05 -10.07 22.02
N HIS A 123 -6.26 -8.77 22.17
CA HIS A 123 -7.49 -8.07 21.89
C HIS A 123 -7.25 -6.96 20.88
N TYR A 124 -8.12 -6.89 19.87
CA TYR A 124 -8.06 -5.86 18.84
C TYR A 124 -9.15 -4.83 19.10
N THR A 125 -8.74 -3.56 19.12
CA THR A 125 -9.66 -2.42 19.15
C THR A 125 -9.29 -1.46 18.03
N CYS A 126 -10.13 -0.48 17.71
CA CYS A 126 -9.74 0.55 16.77
C CYS A 126 -10.24 1.94 17.16
N PHE A 127 -9.43 2.95 16.81
CA PHE A 127 -9.86 4.33 16.76
C PHE A 127 -10.15 4.68 15.31
N THR A 128 -11.33 5.25 15.03
CA THR A 128 -11.69 5.66 13.66
C THR A 128 -12.33 7.04 13.68
N ARG A 129 -11.94 7.89 12.72
CA ARG A 129 -12.58 9.17 12.43
C ARG A 129 -13.82 8.93 11.57
N SER A 130 -14.97 9.39 12.05
CA SER A 130 -16.26 9.29 11.37
C SER A 130 -16.46 10.46 10.38
N GLN A 131 -17.58 10.44 9.66
CA GLN A 131 -17.94 11.46 8.65
C GLN A 131 -18.20 12.85 9.25
N ASP A 132 -18.51 12.91 10.54
CA ASP A 132 -18.67 14.13 11.33
C ASP A 132 -17.33 14.72 11.82
N GLU A 133 -16.22 14.18 11.31
CA GLU A 133 -14.85 14.53 11.68
C GLU A 133 -14.53 14.28 13.18
N GLN A 134 -15.39 13.55 13.90
CA GLN A 134 -15.16 13.14 15.29
C GLN A 134 -14.48 11.77 15.36
N TRP A 135 -13.79 11.53 16.47
CA TRP A 135 -13.09 10.27 16.73
C TRP A 135 -13.90 9.37 17.65
N TYR A 136 -13.91 8.09 17.34
CA TYR A 136 -14.57 7.07 18.13
C TYR A 136 -13.63 5.90 18.37
N ARG A 137 -13.73 5.28 19.55
CA ARG A 137 -13.11 3.99 19.86
C ARG A 137 -14.17 2.89 19.72
N PHE A 138 -13.81 1.86 18.97
CA PHE A 138 -14.61 0.66 18.76
C PHE A 138 -13.92 -0.49 19.50
N ASP A 139 -14.65 -1.08 20.43
CA ASP A 139 -14.22 -2.17 21.30
C ASP A 139 -15.38 -3.18 21.37
N ASP A 140 -15.34 -4.16 20.45
CA ASP A 140 -16.41 -5.13 20.21
C ASP A 140 -17.81 -4.48 20.03
N ASP A 141 -18.69 -4.67 21.01
CA ASP A 141 -20.06 -4.14 21.04
C ASP A 141 -20.14 -2.69 21.53
N LYS A 142 -19.02 -2.12 22.00
CA LYS A 142 -18.96 -0.79 22.60
C LYS A 142 -18.33 0.20 21.64
N VAL A 143 -19.10 1.26 21.34
CA VAL A 143 -18.61 2.44 20.62
C VAL A 143 -18.61 3.62 21.58
N THR A 144 -17.44 4.21 21.80
CA THR A 144 -17.28 5.35 22.70
C THR A 144 -16.66 6.53 21.96
N HIS A 145 -17.07 7.74 22.35
CA HIS A 145 -16.43 8.95 21.86
C HIS A 145 -14.97 8.99 22.30
N SER A 146 -14.08 9.46 21.44
CA SER A 146 -12.65 9.60 21.70
C SER A 146 -12.09 10.87 21.06
N SER A 147 -10.79 11.08 21.17
CA SER A 147 -10.11 12.21 20.56
C SER A 147 -8.93 11.76 19.70
N LEU A 148 -8.51 12.63 18.78
CA LEU A 148 -7.26 12.42 18.06
C LEU A 148 -6.07 12.27 19.04
N HIS A 149 -6.08 13.00 20.15
CA HIS A 149 -5.03 12.90 21.16
C HIS A 149 -4.93 11.49 21.77
N ASP A 150 -6.07 10.87 22.10
CA ASP A 150 -6.10 9.51 22.66
C ASP A 150 -5.62 8.48 21.63
N CYS A 151 -6.04 8.65 20.37
CA CYS A 151 -5.61 7.83 19.25
C CYS A 151 -4.10 7.89 19.01
N LEU A 152 -3.51 9.09 19.05
CA LEU A 152 -2.06 9.31 18.85
C LEU A 152 -1.23 9.02 20.12
N GLY A 153 -1.89 8.84 21.26
CA GLY A 153 -1.24 8.60 22.54
C GLY A 153 -0.41 7.31 22.54
N SER A 154 0.68 7.30 23.32
CA SER A 154 1.55 6.13 23.47
C SER A 154 0.84 4.89 24.02
N GLN A 155 -0.31 5.07 24.66
CA GLN A 155 -1.15 4.00 25.21
C GLN A 155 -2.00 3.28 24.16
N SER A 156 -2.11 3.82 22.95
CA SER A 156 -2.97 3.26 21.89
C SER A 156 -2.55 1.88 21.39
N SER A 157 -1.41 1.31 21.82
CA SER A 157 -0.90 0.00 21.36
C SER A 157 -0.97 -0.20 19.82
N ALA A 158 -0.81 0.90 19.07
CA ALA A 158 -1.09 0.95 17.64
C ALA A 158 -0.32 -0.13 16.88
N TYR A 159 -1.06 -0.98 16.17
CA TYR A 159 -0.57 -2.12 15.40
C TYR A 159 -0.65 -1.86 13.89
N MET A 160 -1.73 -1.22 13.43
CA MET A 160 -1.86 -0.74 12.07
C MET A 160 -2.43 0.68 12.05
N CYS A 161 -2.07 1.45 11.03
CA CYS A 161 -2.71 2.75 10.78
C CYS A 161 -3.04 2.93 9.30
N PHE A 162 -4.15 3.62 9.07
CA PHE A 162 -4.72 3.83 7.76
C PHE A 162 -4.85 5.32 7.50
N TYR A 163 -4.32 5.74 6.35
CA TYR A 163 -4.42 7.12 5.90
C TYR A 163 -5.15 7.19 4.57
N VAL A 164 -5.98 8.21 4.41
CA VAL A 164 -6.71 8.50 3.18
C VAL A 164 -6.10 9.73 2.52
N LYS A 165 -5.98 9.69 1.19
CA LYS A 165 -5.46 10.80 0.41
C LYS A 165 -6.40 12.00 0.53
N ARG A 166 -5.87 13.20 0.81
CA ARG A 166 -6.67 14.44 0.90
C ARG A 166 -7.40 14.76 -0.40
N HIS A 167 -6.69 14.60 -1.52
CA HIS A 167 -7.23 14.87 -2.85
C HIS A 167 -7.09 13.64 -3.72
N LEU A 168 -8.24 13.03 -4.03
CA LEU A 168 -8.34 12.02 -5.04
C LEU A 168 -8.45 12.72 -6.38
N ASP A 169 -7.32 12.89 -7.07
CA ASP A 169 -7.31 13.20 -8.50
C ASP A 169 -7.83 11.96 -9.24
N TYR A 170 -9.15 11.75 -9.19
CA TYR A 170 -9.81 10.95 -10.20
C TYR A 170 -9.63 11.75 -11.48
N ALA A 171 -8.63 11.39 -12.29
CA ALA A 171 -8.70 11.71 -13.71
C ALA A 171 -10.10 11.26 -14.15
N PRO A 172 -11.00 12.16 -14.60
CA PRO A 172 -12.44 11.90 -14.65
C PRO A 172 -12.87 10.78 -15.63
N TYR A 173 -11.92 10.03 -16.21
CA TYR A 173 -12.16 9.05 -17.26
C TYR A 173 -11.24 7.82 -17.19
N VAL A 174 -10.80 7.39 -15.99
CA VAL A 174 -10.10 6.09 -15.88
C VAL A 174 -11.07 5.06 -15.31
N THR A 175 -11.61 4.22 -16.20
CA THR A 175 -12.39 3.04 -15.80
C THR A 175 -11.53 2.19 -14.86
N PRO A 176 -11.96 1.96 -13.60
CA PRO A 176 -11.20 1.15 -12.65
C PRO A 176 -10.87 -0.23 -13.23
N SER A 177 -9.66 -0.73 -12.99
CA SER A 177 -9.19 -1.99 -13.57
C SER A 177 -10.13 -3.18 -13.28
N TYR A 178 -10.73 -3.23 -12.10
CA TYR A 178 -11.69 -4.30 -11.76
C TYR A 178 -12.97 -4.27 -12.62
N LYS A 179 -13.41 -3.08 -13.07
CA LYS A 179 -14.54 -2.96 -14.00
C LYS A 179 -14.15 -3.48 -15.38
N VAL A 180 -12.97 -3.07 -15.87
CA VAL A 180 -12.41 -3.55 -17.14
C VAL A 180 -12.26 -5.08 -17.13
N THR A 181 -11.73 -5.65 -16.05
CA THR A 181 -11.58 -7.10 -15.91
C THR A 181 -12.94 -7.81 -15.93
N ARG A 182 -13.93 -7.35 -15.15
CA ARG A 182 -15.29 -7.92 -15.14
C ARG A 182 -15.96 -7.85 -16.51
N GLU A 183 -15.83 -6.72 -17.20
CA GLU A 183 -16.41 -6.55 -18.54
C GLU A 183 -15.74 -7.49 -19.55
N ALA A 184 -14.42 -7.64 -19.50
CA ALA A 184 -13.68 -8.56 -20.36
C ALA A 184 -14.03 -10.03 -20.08
N GLU A 185 -14.20 -10.41 -18.80
CA GLU A 185 -14.65 -11.76 -18.41
C GLU A 185 -16.08 -12.05 -18.91
N ALA A 186 -17.00 -11.08 -18.79
CA ALA A 186 -18.37 -11.21 -19.28
C ALA A 186 -18.44 -11.35 -20.81
N VAL A 187 -17.57 -10.66 -21.55
CA VAL A 187 -17.45 -10.82 -23.01
C VAL A 187 -16.97 -12.22 -23.36
N LYS A 188 -15.90 -12.70 -22.72
CA LYS A 188 -15.37 -14.06 -22.93
C LYS A 188 -16.41 -15.14 -22.62
N GLU A 189 -17.20 -14.94 -21.57
CA GLU A 189 -18.24 -15.89 -21.20
C GLU A 189 -19.34 -15.97 -22.27
N LYS A 190 -19.79 -14.83 -22.80
CA LYS A 190 -20.76 -14.78 -23.90
C LYS A 190 -20.24 -15.41 -25.19
N GLU A 191 -18.96 -15.20 -25.52
CA GLU A 191 -18.35 -15.84 -26.70
C GLU A 191 -18.35 -17.36 -26.55
N ARG A 192 -17.96 -17.86 -25.37
CA ARG A 192 -17.99 -19.30 -25.06
C ARG A 192 -19.41 -19.88 -25.12
N GLU A 193 -20.43 -19.14 -24.69
CA GLU A 193 -21.82 -19.58 -24.79
C GLU A 193 -22.29 -19.66 -26.25
N ARG A 194 -21.95 -18.65 -27.07
CA ARG A 194 -22.29 -18.64 -28.51
C ARG A 194 -21.61 -19.77 -29.27
N GLU A 195 -20.36 -20.08 -28.96
CA GLU A 195 -19.65 -21.21 -29.55
C GLU A 195 -20.31 -22.55 -29.20
N LYS A 196 -20.73 -22.73 -27.95
CA LYS A 196 -21.46 -23.93 -27.51
C LYS A 196 -22.81 -24.06 -28.21
N GLU A 197 -23.55 -22.96 -28.34
CA GLU A 197 -24.85 -22.96 -29.02
C GLU A 197 -24.69 -23.26 -30.52
N ALA A 198 -23.68 -22.68 -31.17
CA ALA A 198 -23.37 -22.97 -32.57
C ALA A 198 -22.94 -24.41 -32.79
N ALA A 199 -22.13 -24.98 -31.88
CA ALA A 199 -21.76 -26.40 -31.93
C ALA A 199 -23.00 -27.31 -31.79
N ARG A 200 -23.88 -27.01 -30.84
CA ARG A 200 -25.14 -27.75 -30.66
C ARG A 200 -26.06 -27.65 -31.88
N MET A 201 -26.16 -26.48 -32.51
CA MET A 201 -26.97 -26.30 -33.72
C MET A 201 -26.40 -27.10 -34.90
N ARG A 202 -25.07 -27.14 -35.06
CA ARG A 202 -24.41 -27.97 -36.07
C ARG A 202 -24.66 -29.46 -35.84
N GLU A 203 -24.58 -29.93 -34.58
CA GLU A 203 -24.90 -31.32 -34.24
C GLU A 203 -26.35 -31.68 -34.60
N VAL A 204 -27.30 -30.77 -34.37
CA VAL A 204 -28.71 -30.97 -34.74
C VAL A 204 -28.89 -31.01 -36.27
N GLU A 205 -28.20 -30.13 -37.00
CA GLU A 205 -28.24 -30.07 -38.47
C GLU A 205 -27.63 -31.32 -39.10
N ASP A 206 -26.45 -31.75 -38.63
CA ASP A 206 -25.79 -32.99 -39.07
C ASP A 206 -26.66 -34.22 -38.77
N ALA A 207 -27.31 -34.26 -37.60
CA ALA A 207 -28.23 -35.36 -37.26
C ALA A 207 -29.49 -35.39 -38.14
N LEU A 208 -30.02 -34.22 -38.53
CA LEU A 208 -31.18 -34.13 -39.43
C LEU A 208 -30.81 -34.61 -40.84
N LEU A 209 -29.64 -34.19 -41.34
CA LEU A 209 -29.10 -34.62 -42.65
C LEU A 209 -28.82 -36.12 -42.71
N ALA A 210 -28.41 -36.74 -41.60
CA ALA A 210 -28.17 -38.18 -41.53
C ALA A 210 -29.44 -39.05 -41.51
N THR A 211 -30.62 -38.44 -41.41
CA THR A 211 -31.93 -39.14 -41.41
C THR A 211 -32.68 -39.12 -42.74
N VAL A 212 -32.10 -38.50 -43.78
CA VAL A 212 -32.61 -38.46 -45.17
C VAL A 212 -31.79 -39.37 -46.05
#